data_AF-A0A366CZL1-F1
#
_entry.id   AF-A0A366CZL1-F1
#
_cell.length_a   1.000
_cell.length_b   1.000
_cell.length_c   1.000
_cell.angle_alpha   90.00
_cell.angle_beta   90.00
_cell.angle_gamma   90.00
#
_symmetry.space_group_name_H-M   'P 1'
#
loop_
_entity.id
_entity.type
_entity.pdbx_description
1 polymer ?
#
loop_
_entity_poly.entity_id
_entity_poly.type
_entity_poly.pdbx_seq_one_letter_code
_entity_poly.pdbx_strand_id
1 'polypeptide(L)'
;MRPDQARDAGSGLYDAAAAGDFRMPEQTAQRLAAACDALIDGLGALRNSSAGLAHVTGFPELPSGVALTKGFAGKGTQFTEVVADLREAALRYKAGFLAAGRLVAEADAANRAALDLAADRLDGGA
;
A
#
# COMPACT_ATOMS: atom_id res chain seq x y z
N MET A 1 6.63 -0.29 12.36
CA MET A 1 5.30 0.25 12.04
C MET A 1 4.51 -0.87 11.37
N ARG A 2 3.29 -1.15 11.84
CA ARG A 2 2.40 -2.11 11.17
C ARG A 2 1.75 -1.46 9.93
N PRO A 3 1.24 -2.23 8.94
CA PRO A 3 0.69 -1.67 7.71
C PRO A 3 -0.55 -0.77 7.92
N ASP A 4 -1.42 -1.13 8.86
CA ASP A 4 -2.55 -0.31 9.32
C ASP A 4 -2.06 1.04 9.88
N GLN A 5 -1.04 1.01 10.73
CA GLN A 5 -0.45 2.22 11.29
C GLN A 5 0.21 3.11 10.22
N ALA A 6 0.80 2.49 9.20
CA ALA A 6 1.38 3.20 8.06
C ALA A 6 0.32 3.93 7.26
N ARG A 7 -0.81 3.26 7.04
CA ARG A 7 -1.97 3.80 6.35
C ARG A 7 -2.51 5.02 7.09
N ASP A 8 -2.77 4.89 8.39
CA ASP A 8 -3.35 5.95 9.22
C ASP A 8 -2.42 7.16 9.32
N ALA A 9 -1.12 6.93 9.48
CA ALA A 9 -0.13 7.99 9.51
C ALA A 9 -0.01 8.73 8.16
N GLY A 10 -0.16 8.01 7.04
CA GLY A 10 -0.23 8.63 5.71
C GLY A 10 -1.47 9.52 5.54
N SER A 11 -2.64 9.06 6.00
CA SER A 11 -3.87 9.88 6.00
C SER A 11 -3.70 11.15 6.84
N GLY A 12 -3.19 11.02 8.07
CA GLY A 12 -2.98 12.16 8.95
C GLY A 12 -2.00 13.19 8.39
N LEU A 13 -0.96 12.74 7.66
CA LEU A 13 -0.05 13.64 6.97
C LEU A 13 -0.76 14.44 5.87
N TYR A 14 -1.58 13.76 5.06
CA TYR A 14 -2.35 14.42 4.01
C TYR A 14 -3.31 15.47 4.58
N ASP A 15 -4.05 15.11 5.63
CA ASP A 15 -5.00 16.01 6.27
C ASP A 15 -4.30 17.26 6.86
N ALA A 16 -3.16 17.08 7.54
CA ALA A 16 -2.37 18.19 8.07
C ALA A 16 -1.80 19.09 6.96
N ALA A 17 -1.39 18.51 5.83
CA ALA A 17 -0.91 19.26 4.69
C ALA A 17 -2.03 20.02 3.97
N ALA A 18 -3.21 19.39 3.82
CA ALA A 18 -4.40 19.98 3.21
C ALA A 18 -4.99 21.12 4.07
N ALA A 19 -4.96 20.97 5.40
CA ALA A 19 -5.32 22.03 6.35
C ALA A 19 -4.30 23.18 6.36
N GLY A 20 -3.11 22.96 5.79
CA GLY A 20 -2.03 23.95 5.73
C GLY A 20 -1.18 24.03 7.00
N ASP A 21 -1.41 23.15 7.97
CA ASP A 21 -0.65 23.00 9.22
C ASP A 21 0.75 22.44 8.99
N PHE A 22 0.93 21.71 7.89
CA PHE A 22 2.21 21.18 7.46
C PHE A 22 2.60 21.70 6.08
N ARG A 23 3.82 22.24 5.97
CA ARG A 23 4.37 22.79 4.73
C ARG A 23 5.83 22.43 4.58
N MET A 24 6.27 22.30 3.33
CA MET A 24 7.67 22.08 3.00
C MET A 24 8.05 22.73 1.67
N PRO A 25 9.35 22.91 1.39
CA PRO A 25 9.80 23.35 0.07
C PRO A 25 9.36 22.38 -1.02
N GLU A 26 8.93 22.91 -2.16
CA GLU A 26 8.44 22.14 -3.31
C GLU A 26 9.44 21.08 -3.78
N GLN A 27 10.72 21.43 -3.88
CA GLN A 27 11.76 20.48 -4.28
C GLN A 27 11.88 19.30 -3.30
N THR A 28 11.68 19.54 -2.00
CA THR A 28 11.68 18.48 -0.99
C THR A 28 10.46 17.58 -1.15
N ALA A 29 9.28 18.17 -1.39
CA ALA A 29 8.05 17.44 -1.68
C ALA A 29 8.20 16.53 -2.90
N GLN A 30 8.75 17.06 -4.01
CA GLN A 30 8.97 16.29 -5.24
C GLN A 30 9.93 15.11 -5.02
N ARG A 31 11.02 15.31 -4.27
CA ARG A 31 11.96 14.23 -3.96
C ARG A 31 11.33 13.13 -3.09
N LEU A 32 10.52 13.51 -2.12
CA LEU A 32 9.81 12.55 -1.27
C LEU A 32 8.72 11.82 -2.06
N ALA A 33 7.99 12.52 -2.92
CA ALA A 33 7.01 11.92 -3.83
C ALA A 33 7.67 10.91 -4.78
N ALA A 34 8.84 11.22 -5.34
CA ALA A 34 9.59 10.28 -6.17
C ALA A 34 10.07 9.04 -5.39
N ALA A 35 10.45 9.20 -4.12
CA ALA A 35 10.76 8.07 -3.26
C ALA A 35 9.53 7.19 -2.98
N CYS A 36 8.36 7.80 -2.79
CA CYS A 36 7.09 7.08 -2.70
C CYS A 36 6.77 6.33 -4.00
N ASP A 37 7.01 6.92 -5.17
CA ASP A 37 6.81 6.26 -6.47
C ASP A 37 7.69 5.02 -6.61
N ALA A 38 8.98 5.13 -6.30
CA ALA A 38 9.89 3.98 -6.31
C ALA A 38 9.42 2.86 -5.35
N LEU A 39 8.88 3.21 -4.19
CA LEU A 39 8.32 2.25 -3.25
C LEU A 39 7.05 1.58 -3.81
N ILE A 40 6.13 2.35 -4.40
CA ILE A 40 4.90 1.86 -5.01
C ILE A 40 5.19 0.88 -6.14
N ASP A 41 6.20 1.17 -6.96
CA ASP A 41 6.67 0.31 -8.04
C ASP A 41 7.29 -0.99 -7.50
N GLY A 42 8.17 -0.88 -6.49
CA GLY A 42 8.76 -2.04 -5.83
C GLY A 42 7.72 -2.97 -5.21
N LEU A 43 6.71 -2.40 -4.54
CA LEU A 43 5.58 -3.16 -3.98
C LEU A 43 4.70 -3.78 -5.08
N GLY A 44 4.51 -3.07 -6.20
CA GLY A 44 3.80 -3.61 -7.37
C GLY A 44 4.53 -4.81 -7.98
N ALA A 45 5.85 -4.72 -8.16
CA ALA A 45 6.67 -5.81 -8.64
C ALA A 45 6.64 -7.02 -7.68
N LEU A 46 6.71 -6.76 -6.37
CA LEU A 46 6.63 -7.78 -5.34
C LEU A 46 5.27 -8.50 -5.33
N ARG A 47 4.17 -7.75 -5.49
CA ARG A 47 2.83 -8.34 -5.63
C ARG A 47 2.78 -9.28 -6.85
N ASN A 48 3.26 -8.80 -8.00
CA ASN A 48 3.20 -9.57 -9.25
C ASN A 48 4.07 -10.85 -9.20
N SER A 49 5.26 -10.79 -8.59
CA SER A 49 6.12 -11.98 -8.42
C SER A 49 5.55 -12.97 -7.39
N SER A 50 4.68 -12.50 -6.49
CA SER A 50 4.04 -13.30 -5.46
C SER A 50 2.68 -13.92 -5.85
N ALA A 51 2.21 -13.73 -7.09
CA ALA A 51 0.87 -14.11 -7.55
C ALA A 51 0.53 -15.62 -7.43
N GLY A 52 1.50 -16.47 -7.09
CA GLY A 52 1.31 -17.90 -6.82
C GLY A 52 1.43 -18.33 -5.36
N LEU A 53 1.77 -17.44 -4.42
CA LEU A 53 2.03 -17.82 -3.02
C LEU A 53 0.80 -18.37 -2.29
N ALA A 54 -0.41 -17.97 -2.71
CA ALA A 54 -1.65 -18.51 -2.17
C ALA A 54 -1.98 -19.92 -2.71
N HIS A 55 -1.34 -20.35 -3.80
CA HIS A 55 -1.54 -21.66 -4.41
C HIS A 55 -0.40 -22.61 -4.07
N VAL A 56 -0.53 -23.27 -2.92
CA VAL A 56 0.48 -24.19 -2.40
C VAL A 56 0.17 -25.61 -2.83
N THR A 57 1.13 -26.26 -3.50
CA THR A 57 1.04 -27.66 -3.94
C THR A 57 2.25 -28.45 -3.45
N GLY A 58 2.18 -29.78 -3.48
CA GLY A 58 3.31 -30.67 -3.16
C GLY A 58 3.34 -31.26 -1.74
N PHE A 59 2.39 -30.90 -0.87
CA PHE A 59 2.17 -31.65 0.38
C PHE A 59 1.31 -32.89 0.13
N PRO A 60 1.61 -34.04 0.78
CA PRO A 60 0.82 -35.26 0.65
C PRO A 60 -0.57 -35.12 1.28
N GLU A 61 -1.54 -35.96 0.87
CA GLU A 61 -2.95 -35.90 1.33
C GLU A 61 -3.18 -36.37 2.78
N LEU A 62 -2.12 -36.64 3.53
CA LEU A 62 -2.21 -36.93 4.95
C LEU A 62 -2.74 -35.68 5.71
N PRO A 63 -3.39 -35.85 6.88
CA PRO A 63 -3.94 -34.73 7.64
C PRO A 63 -2.94 -33.59 7.92
N SER A 64 -1.67 -33.92 8.12
CA SER A 64 -0.59 -32.95 8.29
C SER A 64 -0.29 -32.16 7.01
N GLY A 65 -0.30 -32.80 5.85
CA GLY A 65 -0.08 -32.12 4.57
C GLY A 65 -1.23 -31.19 4.19
N VAL A 66 -2.47 -31.59 4.46
CA VAL A 66 -3.65 -30.71 4.31
C VAL A 66 -3.54 -29.47 5.20
N ALA A 67 -3.13 -29.65 6.46
CA ALA A 67 -2.94 -28.54 7.39
C ALA A 67 -1.84 -27.57 6.94
N LEU A 68 -0.72 -28.08 6.41
CA LEU A 68 0.37 -27.27 5.88
C LEU A 68 -0.05 -26.49 4.64
N THR A 69 -0.70 -27.13 3.66
CA THR A 69 -1.23 -26.46 2.47
C THR A 69 -2.12 -25.28 2.86
N LYS A 70 -3.06 -25.50 3.78
CA LYS A 70 -3.95 -24.43 4.27
C LYS A 70 -3.19 -23.30 4.97
N GLY A 71 -2.23 -23.65 5.83
CA GLY A 71 -1.44 -22.67 6.59
C GLY A 71 -0.58 -21.78 5.70
N PHE A 72 0.10 -22.36 4.71
CA PHE A 72 0.93 -21.60 3.76
C PHE A 72 0.08 -20.79 2.78
N ALA A 73 -1.05 -21.32 2.30
CA ALA A 73 -2.00 -20.56 1.48
C ALA A 73 -2.49 -19.32 2.24
N GLY A 74 -2.85 -19.47 3.51
CA GLY A 74 -3.24 -18.35 4.38
C GLY A 74 -2.13 -17.30 4.55
N LYS A 75 -0.86 -17.71 4.65
CA LYS A 75 0.27 -16.78 4.67
C LYS A 75 0.43 -16.04 3.33
N GLY A 76 0.18 -16.72 2.22
CA GLY A 76 0.16 -16.10 0.88
C GLY A 76 -0.88 -14.99 0.80
N THR A 77 -2.11 -15.26 1.24
CA THR A 77 -3.19 -14.26 1.32
C THR A 77 -2.80 -13.08 2.22
N GLN A 78 -2.32 -13.36 3.43
CA GLN A 78 -1.88 -12.31 4.38
C GLN A 78 -0.76 -11.44 3.79
N PHE A 79 0.17 -12.04 3.06
CA PHE A 79 1.23 -11.30 2.38
C PHE A 79 0.67 -10.33 1.35
N THR A 80 -0.25 -10.78 0.50
CA THR A 80 -0.88 -9.93 -0.51
C THR A 80 -1.65 -8.77 0.12
N GLU A 81 -2.33 -9.00 1.24
CA GLU A 81 -3.01 -7.94 2.01
C GLU A 81 -2.02 -6.89 2.54
N VAL A 82 -0.94 -7.34 3.19
CA VAL A 82 0.09 -6.44 3.73
C VAL A 82 0.74 -5.61 2.62
N VAL A 83 1.04 -6.20 1.47
CA VAL A 83 1.61 -5.46 0.33
C VAL A 83 0.63 -4.42 -0.19
N ALA A 84 -0.67 -4.72 -0.24
CA ALA A 84 -1.69 -3.76 -0.64
C ALA A 84 -1.81 -2.60 0.36
N ASP A 85 -1.86 -2.90 1.66
CA ASP A 85 -1.91 -1.90 2.74
C ASP A 85 -0.72 -0.93 2.68
N LEU A 86 0.49 -1.47 2.47
CA LEU A 86 1.71 -0.65 2.34
C LEU A 86 1.69 0.24 1.10
N ARG A 87 1.14 -0.26 -0.02
CA ARG A 87 1.03 0.52 -1.27
C ARG A 87 0.03 1.66 -1.12
N GLU A 88 -1.08 1.41 -0.43
CA GLU A 88 -2.08 2.43 -0.09
C GLU A 88 -1.50 3.50 0.85
N ALA A 89 -0.74 3.08 1.87
CA ALA A 89 -0.02 4.00 2.75
C ALA A 89 0.97 4.88 1.96
N ALA A 90 1.76 4.29 1.07
CA ALA A 90 2.72 5.03 0.24
C ALA A 90 2.05 6.08 -0.66
N LEU A 91 0.88 5.78 -1.23
CA LEU A 91 0.09 6.75 -2.00
C LEU A 91 -0.40 7.91 -1.14
N ARG A 92 -0.87 7.64 0.09
CA ARG A 92 -1.28 8.71 1.02
C ARG A 92 -0.12 9.58 1.47
N TYR A 93 1.04 8.98 1.77
CA TYR A 93 2.26 9.74 2.04
C TYR A 93 2.67 10.62 0.87
N LYS A 94 2.64 10.08 -0.37
CA LYS A 94 2.88 10.86 -1.58
C LYS A 94 1.94 12.06 -1.67
N ALA A 95 0.65 11.84 -1.48
CA ALA A 95 -0.35 12.92 -1.49
C ALA A 95 -0.03 13.99 -0.44
N GLY A 96 0.28 13.59 0.80
CA GLY A 96 0.61 14.52 1.87
C GLY A 96 1.88 15.33 1.62
N PHE A 97 2.93 14.72 1.07
CA PHE A 97 4.14 15.45 0.70
C PHE A 97 3.88 16.46 -0.43
N LEU A 98 3.14 16.07 -1.46
CA LEU A 98 2.77 16.96 -2.57
C LEU A 98 1.89 18.12 -2.09
N ALA A 99 0.90 17.85 -1.24
CA ALA A 99 0.05 18.87 -0.63
C ALA A 99 0.89 19.87 0.20
N ALA A 100 1.83 19.37 1.00
CA ALA A 100 2.74 20.20 1.80
C ALA A 100 3.66 21.08 0.95
N GLY A 101 3.98 20.63 -0.27
CA GLY A 101 4.70 21.39 -1.30
C GLY A 101 3.81 22.30 -2.17
N ARG A 102 2.51 22.41 -1.88
CA ARG A 102 1.49 23.13 -2.69
C ARG A 102 1.28 22.60 -4.11
N LEU A 103 1.64 21.35 -4.36
CA LEU A 103 1.37 20.63 -5.61
C LEU A 103 0.00 19.95 -5.51
N VAL A 104 -1.06 20.77 -5.44
CA VAL A 104 -2.41 20.32 -5.05
C VAL A 104 -3.00 19.35 -6.07
N ALA A 105 -2.81 19.58 -7.37
CA ALA A 105 -3.37 18.72 -8.41
C ALA A 105 -2.75 17.30 -8.37
N GLU A 106 -1.44 17.22 -8.18
CA GLU A 106 -0.71 15.97 -8.05
C GLU A 106 -1.03 15.27 -6.73
N ALA A 107 -1.23 16.03 -5.65
CA ALA A 107 -1.66 15.51 -4.37
C ALA A 107 -3.05 14.86 -4.46
N ASP A 108 -4.02 15.54 -5.07
CA ASP A 108 -5.38 15.02 -5.29
C ASP A 108 -5.37 13.76 -6.15
N ALA A 109 -4.53 13.73 -7.20
CA ALA A 109 -4.38 12.55 -8.04
C ALA A 109 -3.81 11.34 -7.25
N ALA A 110 -2.80 11.58 -6.40
CA ALA A 110 -2.23 10.54 -5.55
C ALA A 110 -3.24 10.04 -4.49
N ASN A 111 -4.01 10.96 -3.89
CA ASN A 111 -5.04 10.60 -2.92
C ASN A 111 -6.18 9.79 -3.58
N ARG A 112 -6.61 10.19 -4.78
CA ARG A 112 -7.60 9.43 -5.55
C ARG A 112 -7.12 8.01 -5.84
N ALA A 113 -5.87 7.85 -6.28
CA ALA A 113 -5.30 6.52 -6.50
C ALA A 113 -5.26 5.65 -5.22
N ALA A 114 -5.09 6.27 -4.03
CA ALA A 114 -5.18 5.54 -2.76
C ALA A 114 -6.62 5.08 -2.47
N LEU A 115 -7.61 5.92 -2.76
CA LEU A 115 -9.03 5.59 -2.60
C LEU A 115 -9.47 4.50 -3.58
N ASP A 116 -9.05 4.58 -4.83
CA ASP A 116 -9.35 3.55 -5.85
C ASP A 116 -8.78 2.19 -5.42
N LEU A 117 -7.54 2.16 -4.92
CA LEU A 117 -6.93 0.92 -4.40
C LEU A 117 -7.69 0.36 -3.18
N ALA A 118 -8.20 1.24 -2.32
CA ALA A 118 -9.01 0.83 -1.17
C ALA A 118 -10.38 0.29 -1.61
N ALA A 119 -10.99 0.91 -2.63
CA ALA A 119 -12.26 0.46 -3.22
C ALA A 119 -12.11 -0.92 -3.90
N ASP A 120 -11.09 -1.11 -4.72
CA ASP A 120 -10.78 -2.40 -5.37
C ASP A 120 -10.65 -3.55 -4.35
N ARG A 121 -10.15 -3.26 -3.14
CA ARG A 121 -10.05 -4.25 -2.05
C ARG A 121 -11.40 -4.59 -1.43
N LEU A 122 -12.32 -3.63 -1.35
CA LEU A 122 -13.67 -3.89 -0.86
C LEU A 122 -14.46 -4.73 -1.87
N ASP A 123 -14.31 -4.43 -3.15
CA ASP A 123 -15.00 -5.15 -4.24
C ASP A 123 -14.41 -6.54 -4.50
N GLY A 124 -13.09 -6.72 -4.36
CA GLY A 124 -12.42 -8.02 -4.48
C GLY A 124 -12.51 -8.91 -3.23
N GLY A 125 -13.09 -8.40 -2.13
CA GLY A 125 -13.29 -9.10 -0.87
C GLY A 125 -14.73 -9.58 -0.62
N ALA A 126 -15.65 -9.38 -1.58
CA ALA A 126 -17.06 -9.78 -1.54
C ALA A 126 -17.32 -11.14 -2.22
#